data_AF-A0AAW5DBI1-F1
#
_entry.id   AF-A0AAW5DBI1-F1
#
_cell.length_a   1.000
_cell.length_b   1.000
_cell.length_c   1.000
_cell.angle_alpha   90.00
_cell.angle_beta   90.00
_cell.angle_gamma   90.00
#
_symmetry.space_group_name_H-M   'P 1'
#
loop_
_entity.id
_entity.type
_entity.pdbx_description
1 polymer ?
#
loop_
_entity_poly.entity_id
_entity_poly.type
_entity_poly.pdbx_seq_one_letter_code
_entity_poly.pdbx_strand_id
1 'polypeptide(L)'
;MSKFRQYHPKLHRAVKRYSVMQHLIMLGVMLYLLLNINNLSTKHQIIAVATVIVMSIQNGFILSKAKVALAVEGPRLLVFPLLWIASGMGTAAFLYSACSLTSLLVLANAVRFKNHRPPLDLSNEPEHLA
;
A
#
# COMPACT_ATOMS: atom_id res chain seq x y z
N MET A 1 -26.08 6.36 4.89
CA MET A 1 -24.81 6.06 4.21
C MET A 1 -23.86 7.25 4.35
N SER A 2 -22.89 7.21 5.27
CA SER A 2 -21.89 8.28 5.36
C SER A 2 -20.97 8.18 4.15
N LYS A 3 -20.89 9.25 3.35
CA LYS A 3 -19.93 9.33 2.24
C LYS A 3 -18.54 9.30 2.86
N PHE A 4 -17.83 8.17 2.74
CA PHE A 4 -16.41 8.09 3.12
C PHE A 4 -15.68 9.28 2.51
N ARG A 5 -14.98 10.06 3.35
CA ARG A 5 -14.28 11.26 2.91
C ARG A 5 -13.24 10.86 1.86
N GLN A 6 -13.49 11.20 0.60
CA GLN A 6 -12.68 10.74 -0.52
C GLN A 6 -11.35 11.50 -0.57
N TYR A 7 -10.23 10.82 -0.87
CA TYR A 7 -8.97 11.53 -1.14
C TYR A 7 -9.06 12.34 -2.45
N HIS A 8 -8.34 13.46 -2.50
CA HIS A 8 -8.31 14.38 -3.64
C HIS A 8 -7.97 13.66 -4.96
N PRO A 9 -8.69 13.89 -6.09
CA PRO A 9 -8.53 13.16 -7.35
C PRO A 9 -7.10 13.19 -7.91
N LYS A 10 -6.38 14.30 -7.69
CA LYS A 10 -4.96 14.42 -8.04
C LYS A 10 -4.08 13.32 -7.40
N LEU A 11 -4.41 12.79 -6.20
CA LEU A 11 -3.65 11.75 -5.49
C LEU A 11 -3.86 10.36 -6.08
N HIS A 12 -4.95 10.18 -6.84
CA HIS A 12 -5.38 8.89 -7.38
C HIS A 12 -4.36 8.25 -8.32
N ARG A 13 -3.61 9.04 -9.12
CA ARG A 13 -2.61 8.50 -10.06
C ARG A 13 -1.42 7.86 -9.33
N ALA A 14 -0.90 8.52 -8.29
CA ALA A 14 0.20 7.99 -7.49
C ALA A 14 -0.26 6.80 -6.63
N VAL A 15 -1.45 6.90 -6.05
CA VAL A 15 -2.07 5.83 -5.27
C VAL A 15 -2.39 4.61 -6.12
N LYS A 16 -2.77 4.79 -7.39
CA LYS A 16 -2.97 3.68 -8.33
C LYS A 16 -1.68 2.92 -8.61
N ARG A 17 -0.56 3.63 -8.83
CA ARG A 17 0.76 3.00 -8.99
C ARG A 17 1.20 2.26 -7.73
N TYR A 18 1.01 2.88 -6.57
CA TYR A 18 1.25 2.24 -5.28
C TYR A 18 0.41 0.97 -5.11
N SER A 19 -0.89 1.02 -5.42
CA SER A 19 -1.78 -0.12 -5.33
C SER A 19 -1.35 -1.27 -6.25
N VAL A 20 -0.83 -0.99 -7.45
CA VAL A 20 -0.24 -2.02 -8.32
C VAL A 20 0.97 -2.67 -7.65
N MET A 21 1.88 -1.89 -7.07
CA MET A 21 3.02 -2.46 -6.33
C MET A 21 2.57 -3.32 -5.15
N GLN A 22 1.54 -2.89 -4.42
CA GLN A 22 0.96 -3.68 -3.32
C GLN A 22 0.36 -5.01 -3.80
N HIS A 23 -0.28 -5.04 -4.98
CA HIS A 23 -0.78 -6.29 -5.56
C HIS A 23 0.38 -7.23 -5.95
N LEU A 24 1.49 -6.70 -6.46
CA LEU A 24 2.67 -7.52 -6.76
C LEU A 24 3.29 -8.14 -5.50
N ILE A 25 3.39 -7.37 -4.41
CA ILE A 25 3.87 -7.88 -3.13
C ILE A 25 2.92 -8.95 -2.59
N MET A 26 1.61 -8.70 -2.63
CA MET A 26 0.60 -9.66 -2.21
C MET A 26 0.66 -10.96 -3.02
N LEU A 27 0.88 -10.86 -4.34
CA LEU A 27 1.09 -12.03 -5.21
C LEU A 27 2.35 -12.80 -4.79
N GLY A 28 3.45 -12.10 -4.48
CA GLY A 28 4.67 -12.72 -3.96
C GLY A 28 4.45 -13.49 -2.66
N VAL A 29 3.67 -12.92 -1.72
CA VAL A 29 3.30 -13.60 -0.47
C VAL A 29 2.42 -14.83 -0.74
N MET A 30 1.46 -14.73 -1.65
CA MET A 30 0.63 -15.87 -2.05
C MET A 30 1.44 -16.99 -2.70
N LEU A 31 2.38 -16.65 -3.59
CA LEU A 31 3.28 -17.63 -4.21
C LEU A 31 4.17 -18.29 -3.17
N TYR A 32 4.73 -17.52 -2.23
CA TYR A 32 5.51 -18.07 -1.12
C TYR A 32 4.71 -19.07 -0.30
N LEU A 33 3.47 -18.70 0.07
CA LEU A 33 2.56 -19.58 0.81
C LEU A 33 2.25 -20.85 0.01
N LEU A 34 1.89 -20.72 -1.26
CA LEU A 34 1.53 -21.86 -2.12
C LEU A 34 2.69 -22.85 -2.29
N LEU A 35 3.90 -22.35 -2.53
CA LEU A 35 5.10 -23.16 -2.75
C LEU A 35 5.63 -23.82 -1.47
N ASN A 36 5.33 -23.25 -0.29
CA ASN A 36 5.88 -23.71 0.98
C ASN A 36 4.81 -24.19 1.97
N ILE A 37 3.56 -24.39 1.55
CA ILE A 37 2.45 -24.70 2.47
C ILE A 37 2.69 -25.95 3.31
N ASN A 38 3.32 -26.97 2.74
CA ASN A 38 3.62 -28.23 3.44
C ASN A 38 4.88 -28.13 4.33
N ASN A 39 5.73 -27.12 4.11
CA ASN A 39 6.99 -26.94 4.84
C ASN A 39 6.90 -25.86 5.93
N LEU A 40 5.93 -24.94 5.81
CA LEU A 40 5.71 -23.88 6.79
C LEU A 40 5.00 -24.43 8.02
N SER A 41 5.45 -24.00 9.20
CA SER A 41 4.69 -24.18 10.43
C SER A 41 3.29 -23.57 10.29
N THR A 42 2.27 -24.17 10.91
CA THR A 42 0.91 -23.63 10.98
C THR A 42 0.90 -22.16 11.43
N LYS A 43 1.80 -21.78 12.34
CA LYS A 43 1.93 -20.37 12.78
C LYS A 43 2.32 -19.44 11.62
N HIS A 44 3.32 -19.83 10.82
CA HIS A 44 3.78 -19.04 9.67
C HIS A 44 2.74 -19.00 8.56
N GLN A 45 2.02 -20.09 8.34
CA GLN A 45 0.89 -20.14 7.39
C GLN A 45 -0.19 -19.13 7.79
N ILE A 46 -0.62 -19.13 9.06
CA ILE A 46 -1.63 -18.20 9.57
C ILE A 46 -1.18 -16.74 9.40
N ILE A 47 0.09 -16.44 9.71
CA ILE A 47 0.64 -15.09 9.53
C ILE A 47 0.61 -14.68 8.06
N ALA A 48 1.04 -15.54 7.14
CA ALA A 48 1.02 -15.25 5.71
C ALA A 48 -0.40 -15.06 5.18
N VAL A 49 -1.35 -15.92 5.57
CA VAL A 49 -2.77 -15.81 5.20
C VAL A 49 -3.37 -14.51 5.73
N ALA A 50 -3.17 -14.20 7.01
CA ALA A 50 -3.65 -12.95 7.61
C ALA A 50 -3.07 -11.71 6.90
N THR A 51 -1.79 -11.78 6.51
CA THR A 51 -1.12 -10.73 5.73
C THR A 51 -1.84 -10.49 4.40
N VAL A 52 -2.12 -11.56 3.64
CA VAL A 52 -2.82 -11.47 2.35
C VAL A 52 -4.23 -10.90 2.50
N ILE A 53 -4.98 -11.35 3.51
CA ILE A 53 -6.34 -10.86 3.78
C ILE A 53 -6.32 -9.36 4.08
N VAL A 54 -5.47 -8.92 5.00
CA VAL A 54 -5.39 -7.51 5.38
C VAL A 54 -4.92 -6.64 4.22
N MET A 55 -3.93 -7.09 3.44
CA MET A 55 -3.48 -6.41 2.23
C MET A 55 -4.61 -6.27 1.20
N SER A 56 -5.43 -7.31 1.01
CA SER A 56 -6.57 -7.30 0.08
C SER A 56 -7.61 -6.26 0.50
N ILE A 57 -7.99 -6.25 1.78
CA ILE A 57 -8.95 -5.31 2.34
C ILE A 57 -8.45 -3.87 2.18
N GLN A 58 -7.20 -3.61 2.54
CA GLN A 58 -6.64 -2.26 2.45
C GLN A 58 -6.48 -1.79 1.00
N ASN A 59 -6.07 -2.66 0.08
CA ASN A 59 -6.06 -2.35 -1.35
C ASN A 59 -7.45 -1.98 -1.85
N GLY A 60 -8.50 -2.70 -1.44
CA GLY A 60 -9.89 -2.38 -1.76
C GLY A 60 -10.31 -0.99 -1.26
N PHE A 61 -9.98 -0.64 -0.02
CA PHE A 61 -10.31 0.69 0.53
C PHE A 61 -9.49 1.83 -0.07
N ILE A 62 -8.23 1.57 -0.44
CA ILE A 62 -7.37 2.55 -1.13
C ILE A 62 -7.93 2.86 -2.52
N LEU A 63 -8.35 1.84 -3.28
CA LEU A 63 -9.01 2.02 -4.58
C LEU A 63 -10.36 2.74 -4.44
N SER A 64 -11.10 2.48 -3.36
CA SER A 64 -12.36 3.16 -3.01
C SER A 64 -12.18 4.60 -2.52
N LYS A 65 -10.97 5.15 -2.58
CA LYS A 65 -10.63 6.53 -2.23
C LYS A 65 -10.83 6.91 -0.75
N ALA A 66 -10.85 5.98 0.22
CA ALA A 66 -11.23 6.27 1.62
C ALA A 66 -10.12 6.88 2.51
N LYS A 67 -10.13 8.20 2.86
CA LYS A 67 -9.05 8.92 3.62
C LYS A 67 -8.30 8.14 4.71
N VAL A 68 -9.04 7.38 5.50
CA VAL A 68 -8.52 6.59 6.62
C VAL A 68 -7.63 5.43 6.18
N ALA A 69 -7.94 4.77 5.05
CA ALA A 69 -7.19 3.59 4.62
C ALA A 69 -5.74 3.94 4.22
N LEU A 70 -5.51 5.08 3.57
CA LEU A 70 -4.15 5.54 3.26
C LEU A 70 -3.36 5.91 4.53
N ALA A 71 -4.03 6.36 5.59
CA ALA A 71 -3.38 6.67 6.86
C ALA A 71 -2.99 5.40 7.63
N VAL A 72 -3.84 4.37 7.59
CA VAL A 72 -3.61 3.06 8.22
C VAL A 72 -2.59 2.22 7.43
N GLU A 73 -2.38 2.53 6.15
CA GLU A 73 -1.42 1.87 5.29
C GLU A 73 0.03 1.97 5.80
N GLY A 74 0.43 3.15 6.28
CA GLY A 74 1.77 3.38 6.84
C GLY A 74 2.08 2.46 8.03
N PRO A 75 1.25 2.46 9.09
CA PRO A 75 1.37 1.52 10.19
C PRO A 75 1.38 0.06 9.75
N ARG A 76 0.51 -0.32 8.80
CA ARG A 76 0.46 -1.71 8.30
C ARG A 76 1.77 -2.14 7.66
N LEU A 77 2.38 -1.28 6.85
CA LEU A 77 3.67 -1.55 6.20
C LEU A 77 4.84 -1.69 7.20
N LEU A 78 4.65 -1.37 8.47
CA LEU A 78 5.63 -1.60 9.54
C LEU A 78 5.27 -2.83 10.37
N VAL A 79 4.02 -2.95 10.80
CA VAL A 79 3.57 -4.00 11.73
C VAL A 79 3.72 -5.40 11.15
N PHE A 80 3.31 -5.62 9.89
CA PHE A 80 3.39 -6.95 9.28
C PHE A 80 4.82 -7.44 9.05
N PRO A 81 5.74 -6.64 8.47
CA PRO A 81 7.12 -7.10 8.36
C PRO A 81 7.79 -7.34 9.71
N LEU A 82 7.49 -6.52 10.73
CA LEU A 82 7.94 -6.79 12.11
C LEU A 82 7.37 -8.11 12.64
N LEU A 83 6.09 -8.41 12.38
CA LEU A 83 5.46 -9.68 12.75
C LEU A 83 6.15 -10.88 12.07
N TRP A 84 6.47 -10.76 10.78
CA TRP A 84 7.19 -11.80 10.04
C TRP A 84 8.59 -12.03 10.63
N ILE A 85 9.32 -10.97 10.95
CA ILE A 85 10.64 -11.05 11.61
C ILE A 85 10.51 -11.70 12.99
N ALA A 86 9.60 -11.20 13.84
CA ALA A 86 9.40 -11.69 15.20
C ALA A 86 8.96 -13.15 15.24
N SER A 87 8.24 -13.62 14.22
CA SER A 87 7.83 -15.02 14.09
C SER A 87 8.94 -15.95 13.60
N GLY A 88 10.10 -15.41 13.22
CA GLY A 88 11.26 -16.21 12.79
C GLY A 88 11.14 -16.78 11.37
N MET A 89 10.42 -16.13 10.45
CA MET A 89 10.25 -16.59 9.05
C MET A 89 11.52 -16.43 8.18
N GLY A 90 12.68 -16.16 8.79
CA GLY A 90 13.99 -16.15 8.15
C GLY A 90 14.09 -15.22 6.95
N THR A 91 14.67 -15.70 5.85
CA THR A 91 14.89 -14.96 4.60
C THR A 91 13.62 -14.37 4.00
N ALA A 92 12.47 -15.05 4.13
CA ALA A 92 11.20 -14.54 3.63
C ALA A 92 10.76 -13.26 4.37
N ALA A 93 11.01 -13.18 5.68
CA ALA A 93 10.74 -11.99 6.47
C ALA A 93 11.60 -10.80 6.01
N PHE A 94 12.89 -11.02 5.73
CA PHE A 94 13.78 -9.97 5.24
C PHE A 94 13.36 -9.44 3.87
N LEU A 95 13.04 -10.32 2.93
CA LEU A 95 12.54 -9.95 1.60
C LEU A 95 11.24 -9.15 1.70
N TYR A 96 10.27 -9.64 2.47
CA TYR A 96 9.00 -8.94 2.68
C TYR A 96 9.18 -7.58 3.36
N SER A 97 10.11 -7.48 4.31
CA SER A 97 10.46 -6.22 4.99
C SER A 97 11.08 -5.21 4.04
N ALA A 98 11.99 -5.65 3.17
CA ALA A 98 12.57 -4.78 2.15
C ALA A 98 11.49 -4.25 1.19
N CYS A 99 10.61 -5.12 0.68
CA CYS A 99 9.49 -4.72 -0.16
C CYS A 99 8.53 -3.75 0.55
N SER A 100 8.27 -3.96 1.83
CA SER A 100 7.42 -3.10 2.64
C SER A 100 8.04 -1.72 2.88
N LEU A 101 9.35 -1.66 3.13
CA LEU A 101 10.09 -0.42 3.29
C LEU A 101 10.11 0.39 1.98
N THR A 102 10.40 -0.25 0.85
CA THR A 102 10.32 0.40 -0.47
C THR A 102 8.92 0.94 -0.73
N SER A 103 7.89 0.16 -0.41
CA SER A 103 6.50 0.60 -0.53
C SER A 103 6.17 1.81 0.34
N LEU A 104 6.70 1.84 1.57
CA LEU A 104 6.53 2.96 2.48
C LEU A 104 7.18 4.23 1.94
N LEU A 105 8.38 4.12 1.35
CA LEU A 105 9.05 5.24 0.70
C LEU A 105 8.26 5.76 -0.52
N VAL A 106 7.72 4.86 -1.34
CA VAL A 106 6.86 5.24 -2.48
C VAL A 106 5.60 5.96 -2.00
N LEU A 107 4.97 5.46 -0.94
CA LEU A 107 3.80 6.07 -0.33
C LEU A 107 4.13 7.45 0.27
N ALA A 108 5.22 7.54 1.04
CA ALA A 108 5.67 8.79 1.66
C ALA A 108 6.02 9.84 0.61
N ASN A 109 6.72 9.44 -0.47
CA ASN A 109 7.01 10.33 -1.59
C ASN A 109 5.74 10.78 -2.31
N ALA A 110 4.77 9.89 -2.53
CA ALA A 110 3.49 10.24 -3.15
C ALA A 110 2.68 11.26 -2.33
N VAL A 111 2.78 11.19 -0.99
CA VAL A 111 2.13 12.13 -0.07
C VAL A 111 2.92 13.44 0.02
N ARG A 112 4.25 13.38 0.19
CA ARG A 112 5.14 14.55 0.38
C ARG A 112 5.27 15.41 -0.87
N PHE A 113 5.48 14.80 -2.04
CA PHE A 113 5.60 15.52 -3.32
C PHE A 113 4.35 16.35 -3.64
N LYS A 114 3.20 15.99 -3.06
CA LYS A 114 1.93 16.66 -3.30
C LYS A 114 1.53 17.71 -2.29
N ASN A 115 2.06 17.65 -1.06
CA ASN A 115 1.94 18.74 -0.10
C ASN A 115 2.84 19.94 -0.45
N HIS A 116 3.86 19.75 -1.31
CA HIS A 116 4.81 20.82 -1.68
C HIS A 116 4.60 21.41 -3.08
N ARG A 117 3.68 20.87 -3.90
CA ARG A 117 3.34 21.52 -5.17
C ARG A 117 2.31 22.61 -4.90
N PRO A 118 2.63 23.92 -5.05
CA PRO A 118 1.59 24.94 -5.09
C PRO A 118 0.60 24.58 -6.21
N PRO A 119 -0.69 24.92 -6.07
CA PRO A 119 -1.60 24.78 -7.19
C PRO A 119 -1.00 25.55 -8.36
N LEU A 120 -0.70 24.85 -9.46
CA LEU A 120 -0.48 25.51 -10.74
C LEU A 120 -1.79 26.22 -11.04
N ASP A 121 -1.77 27.52 -10.80
CA ASP A 121 -2.83 28.45 -11.13
C ASP A 121 -2.95 28.43 -12.65
N LEU A 122 -3.94 27.70 -13.16
CA LEU A 122 -4.32 27.68 -14.56
C LEU A 122 -5.30 28.84 -14.85
N SER A 123 -5.14 29.99 -14.18
CA SER A 123 -5.93 31.20 -14.41
C SER A 123 -5.38 32.09 -15.54
N ASN A 124 -4.44 31.59 -16.36
CA ASN A 124 -3.94 32.31 -17.53
C ASN A 124 -4.41 31.61 -18.82
N GLU A 125 -5.72 31.49 -19.00
CA GLU A 125 -6.28 31.58 -20.35
C GLU A 125 -6.52 33.07 -20.62
N PRO A 126 -5.80 33.70 -21.57
CA PRO A 126 -6.15 35.06 -21.97
C PRO A 126 -7.50 35.02 -22.68
N GLU A 127 -8.52 35.61 -22.05
CA GLU A 127 -9.77 35.99 -22.69
C GLU A 127 -9.51 37.06 -23.75
N HIS A 128 -8.93 36.68 -24.88
CA HIS A 128 -8.90 37.49 -26.08
C HIS A 128 -8.94 36.59 -27.31
N LEU A 129 -10.13 36.54 -27.94
CA LEU A 129 -10.36 36.69 -29.39
C LEU A 129 -11.81 36.27 -29.72
N ALA A 130 -12.74 37.21 -29.60
CA ALA A 130 -13.96 37.30 -30.42
C ALA A 130 -14.39 38.77 -30.47
#